data_AF-A0A954R3L5-F1
#
_entry.id   AF-A0A954R3L5-F1
#
_cell.length_a   1.000
_cell.length_b   1.000
_cell.length_c   1.000
_cell.angle_alpha   90.00
_cell.angle_beta   90.00
_cell.angle_gamma   90.00
#
_symmetry.space_group_name_H-M   'P 1'
#
loop_
_entity.id
_entity.type
_entity.pdbx_description
1 polymer ?
#
loop_
_entity_poly.entity_id
_entity_poly.type
_entity_poly.pdbx_seq_one_letter_code
_entity_poly.pdbx_strand_id
1 'polypeptide(L)'
;MLHNNFLDAPTRGRGLGMTVWLWPAVLPILLLIYWLTSSVVVATLIPSVIAALPALRTGWWLRAYELSLGRRTRANTLWYFYLADALWLAAASAFVTVVILIVINTRIGIQPDMTKFATAMLTIAGGVGLTTLIGLYATFHAWRHSIRVWIHPKTHQWTGGVEEKLSRLAFQPPRINHGVFILGTSLVVPGLLGGTVMLIALTGNGGRMTPAMEYLSLAVMLLFFVALPIVSIIAYIGVSGSILASNPSDCWQQTDRNQVDP
;
A
#
# COMPACT_ATOMS: atom_id res chain seq x y z
N MET A 1 -9.00 -9.66 46.82
CA MET A 1 -10.43 -9.80 46.49
C MET A 1 -11.07 -8.42 46.56
N LEU A 2 -11.27 -7.78 45.42
CA LEU A 2 -12.36 -6.83 45.18
C LEU A 2 -12.43 -6.68 43.65
N HIS A 3 -13.37 -7.45 43.09
CA HIS A 3 -13.92 -7.24 41.76
C HIS A 3 -14.33 -5.78 41.61
N ASN A 4 -13.75 -5.07 40.66
CA ASN A 4 -14.42 -3.93 40.04
C ASN A 4 -14.63 -4.25 38.56
N ASN A 5 -15.83 -4.80 38.36
CA ASN A 5 -16.57 -4.92 37.11
C ASN A 5 -16.57 -3.59 36.35
N PHE A 6 -15.69 -3.46 35.36
CA PHE A 6 -15.86 -2.54 34.23
C PHE A 6 -16.12 -3.35 32.95
N LEU A 7 -17.16 -4.17 33.02
CA LEU A 7 -18.09 -4.45 31.92
C LEU A 7 -19.15 -3.32 32.01
N ASP A 8 -19.62 -2.62 31.00
CA ASP A 8 -19.71 -2.88 29.58
C ASP A 8 -19.91 -1.54 28.86
N ALA A 9 -19.16 -1.32 27.80
CA ALA A 9 -19.73 -0.71 26.62
C ALA A 9 -19.08 -1.42 25.42
N PRO A 10 -19.73 -2.45 24.84
CA PRO A 10 -19.37 -2.87 23.51
C PRO A 10 -19.77 -1.70 22.61
N THR A 11 -18.80 -0.86 22.23
CA THR A 11 -18.95 0.01 21.07
C THR A 11 -19.02 -0.89 19.84
N ARG A 12 -20.22 -1.46 19.65
CA ARG A 12 -20.65 -2.20 18.48
C ARG A 12 -20.19 -1.45 17.24
N GLY A 13 -19.21 -2.00 16.55
CA GLY A 13 -19.24 -2.24 15.10
C GLY A 13 -19.51 -1.09 14.15
N ARG A 14 -19.50 0.19 14.55
CA ARG A 14 -19.79 1.31 13.64
C ARG A 14 -18.63 1.72 12.73
N GLY A 15 -17.42 1.18 12.94
CA GLY A 15 -16.24 1.55 12.15
C GLY A 15 -16.01 0.75 10.85
N LEU A 16 -16.59 -0.44 10.71
CA LEU A 16 -16.40 -1.26 9.50
C LEU A 16 -17.47 -1.03 8.42
N GLY A 17 -18.67 -0.60 8.79
CA GLY A 17 -19.74 -0.30 7.84
C GLY A 17 -19.46 0.95 7.01
N MET A 18 -19.03 2.07 7.62
CA MET A 18 -18.97 3.33 6.89
C MET A 18 -18.01 3.32 5.70
N THR A 19 -16.89 2.60 5.73
CA THR A 19 -15.91 2.66 4.61
C THR A 19 -16.35 1.90 3.36
N VAL A 20 -17.08 0.79 3.49
CA VAL A 20 -17.64 0.06 2.33
C VAL A 20 -18.92 0.73 1.84
N TRP A 21 -19.74 1.27 2.76
CA TRP A 21 -20.96 2.02 2.43
C TRP A 21 -20.72 3.45 1.94
N LEU A 22 -19.50 3.99 2.12
CA LEU A 22 -19.11 5.28 1.53
C LEU A 22 -18.87 5.17 0.03
N TRP A 23 -18.42 4.02 -0.49
CA TRP A 23 -18.13 3.87 -1.93
C TRP A 23 -19.34 4.15 -2.84
N PRO A 24 -20.55 3.64 -2.55
CA PRO A 24 -21.77 4.01 -3.28
C PRO A 24 -22.11 5.51 -3.23
N ALA A 25 -21.72 6.23 -2.18
CA ALA A 25 -21.94 7.68 -2.07
C ALA A 25 -20.81 8.51 -2.69
N VAL A 26 -19.58 8.01 -2.64
CA VAL A 26 -18.40 8.61 -3.27
C VAL A 26 -18.51 8.52 -4.80
N LEU A 27 -18.98 7.39 -5.34
CA LEU A 27 -19.14 7.20 -6.79
C LEU A 27 -19.98 8.27 -7.51
N PRO A 28 -21.20 8.64 -7.07
CA PRO A 28 -21.97 9.70 -7.70
C PRO A 28 -21.32 11.07 -7.55
N ILE A 29 -20.62 11.34 -6.43
CA ILE A 29 -19.85 12.56 -6.25
C ILE A 29 -18.66 12.61 -7.23
N LEU A 30 -17.96 11.50 -7.44
CA LEU A 30 -16.85 11.41 -8.41
C LEU A 30 -17.34 11.54 -9.84
N LEU A 31 -18.48 10.94 -10.17
CA LEU A 31 -19.11 11.09 -11.48
C LEU A 31 -19.56 12.54 -11.70
N LEU A 32 -20.15 13.18 -10.70
CA LEU A 32 -20.54 14.59 -10.74
C LEU A 32 -19.32 15.49 -10.93
N ILE A 33 -18.24 15.26 -10.20
CA ILE A 33 -16.98 16.02 -10.32
C ILE A 33 -16.35 15.79 -11.70
N TYR A 34 -16.30 14.55 -12.18
CA TYR A 34 -15.82 14.24 -13.53
C TYR A 34 -16.64 14.95 -14.60
N TRP A 35 -17.97 14.92 -14.47
CA TRP A 35 -18.87 15.63 -15.38
C TRP A 35 -18.68 17.15 -15.34
N LEU A 36 -18.50 17.72 -14.16
CA LEU A 36 -18.32 19.17 -13.98
C LEU A 36 -16.94 19.67 -14.40
N THR A 37 -15.87 18.90 -14.15
CA THR A 37 -14.49 19.33 -14.41
C THR A 37 -13.92 18.80 -15.71
N SER A 38 -14.55 17.80 -16.33
CA SER A 38 -14.03 17.03 -17.47
C SER A 38 -12.63 16.43 -17.26
N SER A 39 -12.15 16.40 -16.01
CA SER A 39 -10.78 16.03 -15.63
C SER A 39 -10.76 14.69 -14.89
N VAL A 40 -10.17 13.68 -15.54
CA VAL A 40 -9.94 12.35 -14.94
C VAL A 40 -8.99 12.43 -13.74
N VAL A 41 -8.06 13.40 -13.76
CA VAL A 41 -7.10 13.60 -12.68
C VAL A 41 -7.79 13.98 -11.38
N VAL A 42 -8.74 14.93 -11.42
CA VAL A 42 -9.47 15.35 -10.21
C VAL A 42 -10.35 14.22 -9.68
N ALA A 43 -11.04 13.50 -10.59
CA ALA A 43 -11.89 12.37 -10.23
C ALA A 43 -11.12 11.20 -9.59
N THR A 44 -9.83 11.02 -9.93
CA THR A 44 -8.97 9.97 -9.36
C THR A 44 -8.23 10.42 -8.11
N LEU A 45 -7.87 11.71 -7.99
CA LEU A 45 -7.15 12.24 -6.82
C LEU A 45 -8.00 12.22 -5.54
N ILE A 46 -9.27 12.62 -5.62
CA ILE A 46 -10.14 12.69 -4.43
C ILE A 46 -10.26 11.34 -3.69
N PRO A 47 -10.65 10.23 -4.34
CA PRO A 47 -10.75 8.94 -3.65
C PRO A 47 -9.38 8.46 -3.18
N SER A 48 -8.31 8.84 -3.89
CA SER A 48 -6.92 8.52 -3.53
C SER A 48 -6.46 9.19 -2.24
N VAL A 49 -6.77 10.48 -2.09
CA VAL A 49 -6.49 11.20 -0.84
C VAL A 49 -7.31 10.60 0.30
N ILE A 50 -8.62 10.35 0.08
CA ILE A 50 -9.48 9.77 1.11
C ILE A 50 -8.98 8.39 1.55
N ALA A 51 -8.53 7.55 0.62
CA ALA A 51 -7.98 6.23 0.91
C ALA A 51 -6.64 6.29 1.66
N ALA A 52 -5.79 7.27 1.34
CA ALA A 52 -4.46 7.45 1.94
C ALA A 52 -4.50 8.03 3.37
N LEU A 53 -5.48 8.89 3.68
CA LEU A 53 -5.56 9.65 4.94
C LEU A 53 -5.47 8.79 6.22
N PRO A 54 -6.16 7.64 6.34
CA PRO A 54 -6.07 6.80 7.53
C PRO A 54 -4.65 6.26 7.78
N ALA A 55 -3.95 5.85 6.71
CA ALA A 55 -2.58 5.38 6.78
C ALA A 55 -1.63 6.50 7.21
N LEU A 56 -1.73 7.69 6.60
CA LEU A 56 -0.91 8.85 6.96
C LEU A 56 -1.13 9.31 8.40
N ARG A 57 -2.39 9.41 8.84
CA ARG A 57 -2.73 9.77 10.22
C ARG A 57 -2.14 8.77 11.22
N THR A 58 -2.26 7.48 10.92
CA THR A 58 -1.72 6.41 11.77
C THR A 58 -0.19 6.47 11.80
N GLY A 59 0.46 6.63 10.65
CA GLY A 59 1.90 6.77 10.55
C GLY A 59 2.44 8.00 11.30
N TRP A 60 1.76 9.14 11.19
CA TRP A 60 2.15 10.37 11.88
C TRP A 60 2.05 10.21 13.40
N TRP A 61 0.93 9.66 13.87
CA TRP A 61 0.71 9.39 15.29
C TRP A 61 1.74 8.41 15.85
N LEU A 62 1.99 7.28 15.16
CA LEU A 62 3.01 6.31 15.58
C LEU A 62 4.42 6.89 15.57
N ARG A 63 4.73 7.74 14.59
CA ARG A 63 6.02 8.44 14.55
C ARG A 63 6.19 9.36 15.76
N ALA A 64 5.17 10.15 16.09
CA ALA A 64 5.21 11.02 17.27
C ALA A 64 5.38 10.22 18.56
N TYR A 65 4.66 9.10 18.69
CA TYR A 65 4.76 8.18 19.82
C TYR A 65 6.15 7.53 19.96
N GLU A 66 6.70 6.96 18.90
CA GLU A 66 8.02 6.32 18.97
C GLU A 66 9.14 7.37 19.19
N LEU A 67 8.94 8.61 18.76
CA LEU A 67 9.84 9.72 19.06
C LEU A 67 9.78 10.15 20.54
N SER A 68 8.60 10.15 21.18
CA SER A 68 8.49 10.46 22.60
C SER A 68 9.19 9.41 23.48
N LEU A 69 9.26 8.17 23.00
CA LEU A 69 10.02 7.07 23.60
C LEU A 69 11.52 7.06 23.23
N GLY A 70 12.02 8.05 22.46
CA GLY A 70 13.42 8.14 22.05
C GLY A 70 13.85 7.19 20.92
N ARG A 71 12.92 6.42 20.33
CA ARG A 71 13.23 5.37 19.33
C ARG A 71 13.19 5.88 17.90
N ARG A 72 14.08 6.83 17.59
CA ARG A 72 14.15 7.53 16.29
C ARG A 72 14.18 6.60 15.08
N THR A 73 15.00 5.55 15.13
CA THR A 73 15.17 4.59 14.01
C THR A 73 13.87 3.85 13.70
N ARG A 74 13.15 3.41 14.73
CA ARG A 74 11.86 2.73 14.58
C ARG A 74 10.77 3.69 14.12
N ALA A 75 10.72 4.89 14.69
CA ALA A 75 9.78 5.93 14.28
C ALA A 75 9.87 6.24 12.78
N ASN A 76 11.09 6.39 12.26
CA ASN A 76 11.31 6.64 10.84
C ASN A 76 10.93 5.42 9.98
N THR A 77 11.33 4.22 10.40
CA THR A 77 10.98 2.97 9.68
C THR A 77 9.46 2.80 9.52
N LEU A 78 8.72 2.93 10.64
CA LEU A 78 7.27 2.84 10.64
C LEU A 78 6.66 3.95 9.78
N TRP A 79 7.16 5.18 9.89
CA TRP A 79 6.70 6.28 9.05
C TRP A 79 6.82 5.97 7.55
N TYR A 80 7.97 5.47 7.10
CA TYR A 80 8.16 5.13 5.68
C TYR A 80 7.25 3.98 5.23
N PHE A 81 7.02 2.97 6.06
CA PHE A 81 6.05 1.93 5.75
C PHE A 81 4.61 2.47 5.67
N TYR A 82 4.19 3.33 6.59
CA TYR A 82 2.85 3.94 6.52
C TYR A 82 2.70 4.92 5.35
N LEU A 83 3.78 5.62 4.97
CA LEU A 83 3.81 6.47 3.79
C LEU A 83 3.69 5.62 2.51
N ALA A 84 4.39 4.49 2.44
CA ALA A 84 4.26 3.54 1.34
C ALA A 84 2.85 2.91 1.30
N ASP A 85 2.25 2.53 2.44
CA ASP A 85 0.86 2.05 2.52
C ASP A 85 -0.12 3.10 1.99
N ALA A 86 0.05 4.37 2.40
CA ALA A 86 -0.78 5.46 1.95
C ALA A 86 -0.73 5.67 0.44
N LEU A 87 0.47 5.63 -0.15
CA LEU A 87 0.66 5.74 -1.60
C LEU A 87 0.12 4.51 -2.34
N TRP A 88 0.27 3.32 -1.76
CA TRP A 88 -0.29 2.09 -2.31
C TRP A 88 -1.82 2.12 -2.35
N LEU A 89 -2.45 2.53 -1.23
CA LEU A 89 -3.90 2.68 -1.14
C LEU A 89 -4.42 3.76 -2.10
N ALA A 90 -3.71 4.87 -2.24
CA ALA A 90 -4.01 5.91 -3.22
C ALA A 90 -3.96 5.35 -4.66
N ALA A 91 -2.89 4.64 -5.01
CA ALA A 91 -2.75 4.03 -6.33
C ALA A 91 -3.84 2.98 -6.60
N ALA A 92 -4.16 2.14 -5.60
CA ALA A 92 -5.22 1.14 -5.69
C ALA A 92 -6.59 1.78 -5.91
N SER A 93 -6.92 2.85 -5.16
CA SER A 93 -8.18 3.56 -5.39
C SER A 93 -8.22 4.27 -6.73
N ALA A 94 -7.13 4.89 -7.18
CA ALA A 94 -7.06 5.52 -8.50
C ALA A 94 -7.30 4.48 -9.60
N PHE A 95 -6.68 3.31 -9.50
CA PHE A 95 -6.88 2.20 -10.42
C PHE A 95 -8.35 1.75 -10.46
N VAL A 96 -8.97 1.52 -9.30
CA VAL A 96 -10.39 1.15 -9.21
C VAL A 96 -11.28 2.21 -9.84
N THR A 97 -11.04 3.50 -9.57
CA THR A 97 -11.79 4.61 -10.18
C THR A 97 -11.67 4.60 -11.71
N VAL A 98 -10.46 4.41 -12.25
CA VAL A 98 -10.26 4.33 -13.71
C VAL A 98 -11.00 3.15 -14.32
N VAL A 99 -10.92 1.96 -13.70
CA VAL A 99 -11.66 0.78 -14.16
C VAL A 99 -13.17 1.03 -14.20
N ILE A 100 -13.72 1.66 -13.15
CA ILE A 100 -15.14 1.98 -13.08
C ILE A 100 -15.53 2.98 -14.18
N LEU A 101 -14.73 4.03 -14.41
CA LEU A 101 -14.98 5.00 -15.47
C LEU A 101 -14.94 4.36 -16.86
N ILE A 102 -14.01 3.42 -17.10
CA ILE A 102 -13.94 2.67 -18.37
C ILE A 102 -15.21 1.84 -18.54
N VAL A 103 -15.62 1.07 -17.53
CA VAL A 103 -16.83 0.23 -17.59
C VAL A 103 -18.07 1.09 -17.86
N ILE A 104 -18.22 2.23 -17.19
CA ILE A 104 -19.36 3.14 -17.39
C ILE A 104 -19.36 3.71 -18.81
N ASN A 105 -18.23 4.25 -19.29
CA ASN A 105 -18.14 4.83 -20.63
C ASN A 105 -18.42 3.79 -21.72
N THR A 106 -17.89 2.56 -21.58
CA THR A 106 -18.17 1.46 -22.50
C THR A 106 -19.65 1.09 -22.53
N ARG A 107 -20.33 1.09 -21.36
CA ARG A 107 -21.78 0.81 -21.29
C ARG A 107 -22.64 1.90 -21.93
N ILE A 108 -22.17 3.15 -21.95
CA ILE A 108 -22.87 4.30 -22.55
C ILE A 108 -22.51 4.46 -24.05
N GLY A 109 -21.56 3.67 -24.57
CA GLY A 109 -21.12 3.73 -25.97
C GLY A 109 -20.14 4.87 -26.26
N ILE A 110 -19.56 5.49 -25.23
CA ILE A 110 -18.55 6.54 -25.37
C ILE A 110 -17.17 5.88 -25.40
N GLN A 111 -16.42 6.09 -26.47
CA GLN A 111 -15.03 5.61 -26.54
C GLN A 111 -14.15 6.40 -25.55
N PRO A 112 -13.29 5.71 -24.78
CA PRO A 112 -12.39 6.38 -23.84
C PRO A 112 -11.35 7.20 -24.61
N ASP A 113 -11.22 8.47 -24.25
CA ASP A 113 -10.16 9.36 -24.76
C ASP A 113 -8.79 8.82 -24.31
N MET A 114 -7.96 8.44 -25.29
CA MET A 114 -6.64 7.87 -25.07
C MET A 114 -5.71 8.82 -24.32
N THR A 115 -5.87 10.13 -24.48
CA THR A 115 -5.06 11.14 -23.77
C THR A 115 -5.38 11.15 -22.28
N LYS A 116 -6.67 11.07 -21.94
CA LYS A 116 -7.14 11.01 -20.55
C LYS A 116 -6.76 9.68 -19.91
N PHE A 117 -6.84 8.59 -20.66
CA PHE A 117 -6.39 7.27 -20.21
C PHE A 117 -4.88 7.24 -19.93
N ALA A 118 -4.05 7.74 -20.85
CA ALA A 118 -2.61 7.83 -20.66
C ALA A 118 -2.23 8.65 -19.44
N THR A 119 -2.90 9.80 -19.23
CA THR A 119 -2.69 10.65 -18.06
C THR A 119 -3.03 9.92 -16.75
N ALA A 120 -4.14 9.17 -16.72
CA ALA A 120 -4.55 8.40 -15.55
C ALA A 120 -3.56 7.24 -15.26
N MET A 121 -3.11 6.54 -16.30
CA MET A 121 -2.11 5.48 -16.16
C MET A 121 -0.77 6.02 -15.69
N LEU A 122 -0.34 7.19 -16.16
CA LEU A 122 0.88 7.85 -15.67
C LEU A 122 0.77 8.19 -14.18
N THR A 123 -0.41 8.64 -13.72
CA THR A 123 -0.66 8.94 -12.30
C THR A 123 -0.58 7.68 -11.43
N ILE A 124 -1.19 6.59 -11.89
CA ILE A 124 -1.12 5.28 -11.20
C ILE A 124 0.33 4.78 -11.18
N ALA A 125 1.03 4.82 -12.32
CA ALA A 125 2.42 4.40 -12.44
C ALA A 125 3.34 5.22 -11.52
N GLY A 126 3.12 6.54 -11.44
CA GLY A 126 3.84 7.42 -10.51
C GLY A 126 3.60 7.03 -9.04
N GLY A 127 2.34 6.79 -8.65
CA GLY A 127 2.00 6.35 -7.29
C GLY A 127 2.62 5.00 -6.92
N VAL A 128 2.55 4.01 -7.83
CA VAL A 128 3.16 2.70 -7.65
C VAL A 128 4.69 2.80 -7.61
N GLY A 129 5.29 3.65 -8.46
CA GLY A 129 6.73 3.91 -8.48
C GLY A 129 7.23 4.51 -7.16
N LEU A 130 6.55 5.55 -6.65
CA LEU A 130 6.88 6.15 -5.35
C LEU A 130 6.71 5.16 -4.19
N THR A 131 5.62 4.38 -4.21
CA THR A 131 5.40 3.29 -3.25
C THR A 131 6.56 2.30 -3.27
N THR A 132 7.00 1.90 -4.46
CA THR A 132 8.08 0.94 -4.67
C THR A 132 9.40 1.47 -4.09
N LEU A 133 9.77 2.71 -4.41
CA LEU A 133 11.01 3.34 -3.92
C LEU A 133 11.02 3.50 -2.40
N ILE A 134 9.94 4.04 -1.84
CA ILE A 134 9.82 4.25 -0.39
C ILE A 134 9.74 2.89 0.34
N GLY A 135 9.01 1.92 -0.22
CA GLY A 135 8.89 0.58 0.34
C GLY A 135 10.21 -0.20 0.31
N LEU A 136 11.01 -0.07 -0.76
CA LEU A 136 12.36 -0.66 -0.82
C LEU A 136 13.28 -0.05 0.24
N TYR A 137 13.24 1.29 0.37
CA TYR A 137 14.00 1.98 1.41
C TYR A 137 13.57 1.56 2.82
N ALA A 138 12.25 1.52 3.09
CA ALA A 138 11.70 1.09 4.37
C ALA A 138 12.06 -0.36 4.71
N THR A 139 11.99 -1.25 3.71
CA THR A 139 12.37 -2.67 3.82
C THR A 139 13.84 -2.81 4.14
N PHE A 140 14.72 -2.15 3.37
CA PHE A 140 16.15 -2.18 3.61
C PHE A 140 16.51 -1.64 5.00
N HIS A 141 15.89 -0.53 5.40
CA HIS A 141 16.11 0.09 6.71
C HIS A 141 15.62 -0.81 7.86
N ALA A 142 14.44 -1.42 7.73
CA ALA A 142 13.93 -2.37 8.71
C ALA A 142 14.81 -3.62 8.83
N TRP A 143 15.25 -4.17 7.71
CA TRP A 143 16.14 -5.31 7.66
C TRP A 143 17.48 -5.02 8.35
N ARG A 144 18.11 -3.90 8.00
CA ARG A 144 19.40 -3.46 8.57
C ARG A 144 19.34 -3.29 10.08
N HIS A 145 18.22 -2.80 10.60
CA HIS A 145 18.04 -2.56 12.03
C HIS A 145 17.27 -3.68 12.75
N SER A 146 16.99 -4.80 12.07
CA SER A 146 16.21 -5.93 12.60
C SER A 146 14.88 -5.52 13.25
N ILE A 147 14.21 -4.52 12.65
CA ILE A 147 12.94 -3.99 13.16
C ILE A 147 11.80 -4.78 12.55
N ARG A 148 11.01 -5.42 13.41
CA ARG A 148 9.74 -6.04 13.01
C ARG A 148 8.65 -4.99 12.94
N VAL A 149 7.91 -4.98 11.84
CA VAL A 149 6.83 -4.02 11.57
C VAL A 149 5.51 -4.72 11.35
N TRP A 150 4.46 -4.13 11.93
CA TRP A 150 3.09 -4.51 11.67
C TRP A 150 2.32 -3.27 11.24
N ILE A 151 1.84 -3.28 9.98
CA ILE A 151 1.26 -2.10 9.34
C ILE A 151 -0.22 -2.38 9.09
N HIS A 152 -1.05 -1.47 9.57
CA HIS A 152 -2.47 -1.45 9.22
C HIS A 152 -3.04 -0.02 9.34
N PRO A 153 -3.78 0.48 8.34
CA PRO A 153 -4.24 1.87 8.27
C PRO A 153 -5.28 2.24 9.34
N LYS A 154 -5.92 1.23 9.95
CA LYS A 154 -6.91 1.41 11.03
C LYS A 154 -6.32 1.31 12.44
N THR A 155 -5.00 1.18 12.59
CA THR A 155 -4.36 1.00 13.91
C THR A 155 -4.70 2.15 14.86
N HIS A 156 -4.65 3.40 14.40
CA HIS A 156 -5.06 4.56 15.20
C HIS A 156 -6.54 4.50 15.63
N GLN A 157 -7.43 3.98 14.78
CA GLN A 157 -8.86 3.88 15.11
C GLN A 157 -9.11 2.82 16.19
N TRP A 158 -8.40 1.69 16.13
CA TRP A 158 -8.56 0.62 17.11
C TRP A 158 -8.03 0.97 18.50
N THR A 159 -6.98 1.77 18.56
CA THR A 159 -6.43 2.26 19.82
C THR A 159 -7.21 3.47 20.36
N GLY A 160 -8.06 4.07 19.53
CA GLY A 160 -8.69 5.36 19.83
C GLY A 160 -7.67 6.49 20.00
N GLY A 161 -6.46 6.34 19.43
CA GLY A 161 -5.33 7.24 19.66
C GLY A 161 -4.69 7.13 21.04
N VAL A 162 -5.09 6.14 21.87
CA VAL A 162 -4.54 5.92 23.21
C VAL A 162 -3.35 4.97 23.13
N GLU A 163 -2.18 5.47 23.52
CA GLU A 163 -0.89 4.77 23.44
C GLU A 163 -0.84 3.49 24.29
N GLU A 164 -1.41 3.52 25.50
CA GLU A 164 -1.49 2.36 26.41
C GLU A 164 -2.24 1.16 25.83
N LYS A 165 -3.08 1.36 24.80
CA LYS A 165 -3.84 0.29 24.15
C LYS A 165 -3.06 -0.41 23.05
N LEU A 166 -1.87 0.09 22.68
CA LEU A 166 -1.04 -0.51 21.62
C LEU A 166 -0.55 -1.91 22.03
N SER A 167 -0.17 -2.10 23.30
CA SER A 167 0.18 -3.41 23.87
C SER A 167 -1.02 -4.36 23.95
N ARG A 168 -2.24 -3.81 24.10
CA ARG A 168 -3.50 -4.57 24.14
C ARG A 168 -4.03 -4.96 22.76
N LEU A 169 -3.50 -4.41 21.66
CA LEU A 169 -3.80 -4.87 20.30
C LEU A 169 -3.37 -6.33 20.05
N ALA A 170 -2.53 -6.90 20.93
CA ALA A 170 -2.16 -8.31 20.96
C ALA A 170 -3.35 -9.28 20.98
N PHE A 171 -4.52 -8.84 21.45
CA PHE A 171 -5.69 -9.71 21.65
C PHE A 171 -6.75 -9.62 20.55
N GLN A 172 -6.51 -8.85 19.47
CA GLN A 172 -7.42 -8.84 18.32
C GLN A 172 -7.01 -9.90 17.28
N PRO A 173 -7.98 -10.56 16.60
CA PRO A 173 -7.67 -11.58 15.61
C PRO A 173 -6.80 -11.02 14.48
N PRO A 174 -5.87 -11.83 13.94
CA PRO A 174 -4.90 -11.35 12.97
C PRO A 174 -5.60 -10.84 11.72
N ARG A 175 -5.44 -9.55 11.46
CA ARG A 175 -5.73 -8.96 10.15
C ARG A 175 -4.46 -8.95 9.32
N ILE A 176 -4.62 -9.00 8.01
CA ILE A 176 -3.52 -8.99 7.05
C ILE A 176 -2.63 -7.78 7.35
N ASN A 177 -1.35 -8.03 7.57
CA ASN A 177 -0.33 -6.99 7.69
C ASN A 177 -0.16 -6.33 6.31
N HIS A 178 -0.53 -5.06 6.18
CA HIS A 178 -0.43 -4.32 4.93
C HIS A 178 1.03 -4.20 4.43
N GLY A 179 2.01 -4.39 5.31
CA GLY A 179 3.42 -4.51 4.96
C GLY A 179 3.69 -5.61 3.92
N VAL A 180 2.84 -6.64 3.84
CA VAL A 180 2.90 -7.67 2.78
C VAL A 180 2.72 -7.06 1.40
N PHE A 181 1.73 -6.17 1.22
CA PHE A 181 1.46 -5.53 -0.06
C PHE A 181 2.59 -4.59 -0.47
N ILE A 182 3.13 -3.84 0.49
CA ILE A 182 4.27 -2.94 0.25
C ILE A 182 5.49 -3.74 -0.16
N LEU A 183 5.87 -4.77 0.62
CA LEU A 183 7.03 -5.60 0.34
C LEU A 183 6.90 -6.32 -1.01
N GLY A 184 5.74 -6.91 -1.28
CA GLY A 184 5.45 -7.56 -2.55
C GLY A 184 5.55 -6.59 -3.73
N THR A 185 4.91 -5.42 -3.62
CA THR A 185 4.98 -4.37 -4.66
C THR A 185 6.42 -3.92 -4.88
N SER A 186 7.16 -3.64 -3.81
CA SER A 186 8.56 -3.21 -3.86
C SER A 186 9.50 -4.22 -4.53
N LEU A 187 9.24 -5.52 -4.39
CA LEU A 187 10.07 -6.57 -4.98
C LEU A 187 9.68 -6.92 -6.43
N VAL A 188 8.40 -6.81 -6.78
CA VAL A 188 7.90 -7.24 -8.11
C VAL A 188 7.93 -6.10 -9.13
N VAL A 189 7.53 -4.89 -8.73
CA VAL A 189 7.37 -3.75 -9.65
C VAL A 189 8.66 -3.36 -10.38
N PRO A 190 9.85 -3.31 -9.75
CA PRO A 190 11.08 -2.95 -10.48
C PRO A 190 11.37 -3.88 -11.65
N GLY A 191 11.14 -5.19 -11.45
CA GLY A 191 11.26 -6.19 -12.52
C GLY A 191 10.27 -5.93 -13.64
N LEU A 192 8.98 -5.79 -13.31
CA LEU A 192 7.94 -5.53 -14.32
C LEU A 192 8.20 -4.23 -15.09
N LEU A 193 8.63 -3.16 -14.42
CA LEU A 193 8.97 -1.89 -15.08
C LEU A 193 10.19 -2.03 -15.98
N GLY A 194 11.26 -2.68 -15.51
CA GLY A 194 12.46 -2.95 -16.31
C GLY A 194 12.13 -3.75 -17.57
N GLY A 195 11.34 -4.81 -17.43
CA GLY A 195 10.88 -5.63 -18.56
C GLY A 195 10.02 -4.84 -19.53
N THR A 196 9.10 -4.01 -19.02
CA THR A 196 8.23 -3.17 -19.85
C THR A 196 9.04 -2.15 -20.65
N VAL A 197 9.97 -1.44 -20.01
CA VAL A 197 10.85 -0.46 -20.69
C VAL A 197 11.70 -1.16 -21.75
N MET A 198 12.24 -2.34 -21.43
CA MET A 198 13.03 -3.12 -22.38
C MET A 198 12.21 -3.59 -23.58
N LEU A 199 10.97 -4.06 -23.36
CA LEU A 199 10.06 -4.41 -24.46
C LEU A 199 9.73 -3.19 -25.33
N ILE A 200 9.40 -2.04 -24.73
CA ILE A 200 9.12 -0.80 -25.47
C ILE A 200 10.34 -0.41 -26.32
N ALA A 201 11.56 -0.49 -25.77
CA ALA A 201 12.77 -0.19 -26.51
C ALA A 201 13.01 -1.15 -27.69
N LEU A 202 12.67 -2.44 -27.53
CA LEU A 202 12.77 -3.44 -28.59
C LEU A 202 11.70 -3.27 -29.68
N THR A 203 10.48 -2.86 -29.31
CA THR A 203 9.35 -2.76 -30.25
C THR A 203 9.15 -1.35 -30.84
N GLY A 204 9.73 -0.31 -30.22
CA GLY A 204 9.44 1.10 -30.50
C GLY A 204 9.99 1.64 -31.82
N ASN A 205 10.86 0.89 -32.51
CA ASN A 205 11.51 1.36 -33.74
C ASN A 205 10.67 1.20 -35.03
N GLY A 206 9.41 0.73 -34.94
CA GLY A 206 8.45 0.73 -36.06
C GLY A 206 8.80 -0.13 -37.29
N GLY A 207 9.99 -0.75 -37.30
CA GLY A 207 10.40 -1.71 -38.32
C GLY A 207 9.70 -3.06 -38.15
N ARG A 208 9.63 -3.85 -39.22
CA ARG A 208 9.24 -5.26 -39.13
C ARG A 208 10.19 -5.96 -38.14
N MET A 209 9.63 -6.62 -37.13
CA MET A 209 10.43 -7.42 -36.21
C MET A 209 11.16 -8.49 -37.01
N THR A 210 12.48 -8.57 -36.82
CA THR A 210 13.23 -9.71 -37.32
C THR A 210 12.92 -10.92 -36.44
N PRO A 211 13.04 -12.16 -36.93
CA PRO A 211 12.82 -13.36 -36.11
C PRO A 211 13.67 -13.34 -34.83
N ALA A 212 14.89 -12.80 -34.88
CA ALA A 212 15.76 -12.64 -33.71
C ALA A 212 15.17 -11.69 -32.65
N MET A 213 14.53 -10.59 -33.05
CA MET A 213 13.84 -9.67 -32.13
C MET A 213 12.60 -10.30 -31.50
N GLU A 214 11.90 -11.17 -32.23
CA GLU A 214 10.78 -11.94 -31.69
C GLU A 214 11.26 -12.89 -30.58
N TYR A 215 12.29 -13.70 -30.84
CA TYR A 215 12.87 -14.59 -29.82
C TYR A 215 13.40 -13.81 -28.61
N LEU A 216 14.05 -12.66 -28.83
CA LEU A 216 14.52 -11.79 -27.76
C LEU A 216 13.35 -11.22 -26.95
N SER A 217 12.27 -10.78 -27.59
CA SER A 217 11.08 -10.27 -26.90
C SER A 217 10.43 -11.34 -26.04
N LEU A 218 10.34 -12.58 -26.54
CA LEU A 218 9.84 -13.74 -25.78
C LEU A 218 10.76 -14.04 -24.58
N ALA A 219 12.08 -13.99 -24.76
CA ALA A 219 13.04 -14.18 -23.67
C ALA A 219 12.89 -13.09 -22.58
N VAL A 220 12.71 -11.82 -22.98
CA VAL A 220 12.45 -10.71 -22.05
C VAL A 220 11.12 -10.91 -21.32
N MET A 221 10.06 -11.34 -22.02
CA MET A 221 8.77 -11.66 -21.40
C MET A 221 8.93 -12.76 -20.34
N LEU A 222 9.57 -13.88 -20.70
CA LEU A 222 9.81 -14.99 -19.77
C LEU A 222 10.65 -14.56 -18.57
N LEU A 223 11.73 -13.80 -18.78
CA LEU A 223 12.61 -13.37 -17.70
C LEU A 223 11.89 -12.42 -16.74
N PHE A 224 11.29 -11.34 -17.25
CA PHE A 224 10.79 -10.25 -16.40
C PHE A 224 9.36 -10.46 -15.89
N PHE A 225 8.53 -11.22 -16.59
CA PHE A 225 7.12 -11.43 -16.22
C PHE A 225 6.84 -12.84 -15.66
N VAL A 226 7.80 -13.76 -15.75
CA VAL A 226 7.68 -15.11 -15.15
C VAL A 226 8.80 -15.39 -14.15
N ALA A 227 10.05 -15.39 -14.58
CA ALA A 227 11.18 -15.78 -13.72
C ALA A 227 11.41 -14.79 -12.57
N LEU A 228 11.45 -13.48 -12.85
CA LEU A 228 11.65 -12.46 -11.81
C LEU A 228 10.55 -12.45 -10.74
N PRO A 229 9.24 -12.51 -11.07
CA PRO A 229 8.20 -12.63 -10.05
C PRO A 229 8.39 -13.86 -9.15
N ILE A 230 8.81 -15.01 -9.70
CA ILE A 230 9.12 -16.21 -8.90
C ILE A 230 10.29 -15.94 -7.94
N VAL A 231 11.38 -15.34 -8.44
CA VAL A 231 12.53 -14.94 -7.60
C VAL A 231 12.10 -13.94 -6.53
N SER A 232 11.25 -12.96 -6.86
CA SER A 232 10.71 -11.99 -5.91
C SER A 232 9.85 -12.64 -4.83
N ILE A 233 9.11 -13.71 -5.13
CA ILE A 233 8.38 -14.51 -4.12
C ILE A 233 9.36 -15.19 -3.16
N ILE A 234 10.44 -15.79 -3.69
CA ILE A 234 11.47 -16.44 -2.86
C ILE A 234 12.15 -15.40 -1.96
N ALA A 235 12.55 -14.26 -2.52
CA ALA A 235 13.12 -13.14 -1.77
C ALA A 235 12.13 -12.60 -0.71
N TYR A 236 10.85 -12.49 -1.06
CA TYR A 236 9.79 -12.12 -0.13
C TYR A 236 9.72 -13.10 1.03
N ILE A 237 9.72 -14.42 0.81
CA ILE A 237 9.66 -15.42 1.89
C ILE A 237 10.87 -15.28 2.82
N GLY A 238 12.08 -15.11 2.27
CA GLY A 238 13.29 -14.94 3.07
C GLY A 238 13.30 -13.66 3.90
N VAL A 239 12.85 -12.54 3.33
CA VAL A 239 12.89 -11.22 3.99
C VAL A 239 11.70 -11.02 4.93
N SER A 240 10.51 -11.51 4.57
CA SER A 240 9.27 -11.30 5.33
C SER A 240 9.36 -11.84 6.76
N GLY A 241 9.99 -13.00 6.99
CA GLY A 241 10.17 -13.54 8.34
C GLY A 241 11.05 -12.68 9.27
N SER A 242 11.91 -11.83 8.70
CA SER A 242 12.78 -10.92 9.46
C SER A 242 12.13 -9.55 9.72
N ILE A 243 11.28 -9.08 8.81
CA ILE A 243 10.71 -7.71 8.84
C ILE A 243 9.25 -7.70 9.25
N LEU A 244 8.42 -8.62 8.77
CA LEU A 244 6.98 -8.58 8.97
C LEU A 244 6.61 -9.32 10.26
N ALA A 245 6.04 -8.58 11.21
CA ALA A 245 5.46 -9.17 12.40
C ALA A 245 4.17 -9.93 12.01
N SER A 246 4.00 -11.14 12.55
CA SER A 246 2.81 -11.97 12.33
C SER A 246 1.60 -11.39 13.07
N ASN A 247 1.85 -10.86 14.27
CA ASN A 247 0.88 -10.21 15.12
C ASN A 247 1.36 -8.84 15.61
N PRO A 248 0.44 -7.95 16.01
CA PRO A 248 0.81 -6.70 16.67
C PRO A 248 1.77 -6.92 17.85
N SER A 249 1.50 -7.92 18.69
CA SER A 249 2.35 -8.25 19.84
C SER A 249 3.82 -8.41 19.47
N ASP A 250 4.13 -9.06 18.35
CA ASP A 250 5.52 -9.34 17.94
C ASP A 250 6.27 -8.06 17.58
N CYS A 251 5.56 -7.06 17.06
CA CYS A 251 6.11 -5.74 16.77
C CYS A 251 6.43 -4.99 18.07
N TRP A 252 5.55 -5.04 19.07
CA TRP A 252 5.66 -4.18 20.27
C TRP A 252 6.22 -4.86 21.52
N GLN A 253 6.28 -6.19 21.63
CA GLN A 253 6.85 -6.92 22.77
C GLN A 253 8.37 -7.07 22.73
N GLN A 254 9.00 -7.04 21.54
CA GLN A 254 10.47 -7.02 21.43
C GLN A 254 11.12 -5.83 22.14
N THR A 255 10.30 -4.82 22.41
CA THR A 255 10.63 -3.61 23.11
C THR A 255 10.92 -3.82 24.60
N ASP A 256 10.20 -4.73 25.26
CA ASP A 256 10.36 -4.96 26.70
C ASP A 256 11.59 -5.81 27.02
N ARG A 257 12.04 -6.66 26.08
CA ARG A 257 13.24 -7.51 26.29
C ARG A 257 14.56 -6.73 26.26
N ASN A 258 14.66 -5.67 25.46
CA ASN A 258 15.88 -4.87 25.37
C ASN A 258 15.98 -3.78 26.45
N GLN A 259 15.01 -3.70 27.38
CA GLN A 259 15.07 -2.85 28.58
C GLN A 259 15.40 -3.66 29.86
N VAL A 260 15.68 -4.96 29.74
CA VAL A 260 15.95 -5.87 30.88
C VAL A 260 17.43 -6.22 31.04
N ASP A 261 18.33 -5.66 30.22
CA ASP A 261 19.77 -5.76 30.49
C ASP A 261 20.27 -4.45 31.15
N PRO A 262 20.64 -4.48 32.45
CA PRO A 262 21.21 -3.34 33.16
C PRO A 262 22.64 -2.98 32.70
#